data_AF-A0A941DPF1-F1
#
_entry.id   AF-A0A941DPF1-F1
#
_cell.length_a   1.000
_cell.length_b   1.000
_cell.length_c   1.000
_cell.angle_alpha   90.00
_cell.angle_beta   90.00
_cell.angle_gamma   90.00
#
_symmetry.space_group_name_H-M   'P 1'
#
loop_
_entity.id
_entity.type
_entity.pdbx_description
1 polymer ?
#
loop_
_entity_poly.entity_id
_entity_poly.type
_entity_poly.pdbx_seq_one_letter_code
_entity_poly.pdbx_strand_id
1 'polypeptide(L)'
;TYRGVHIGKTMGEKWKQGRFRNVYLRNTLWQHGYAIDTVETACDWPKVRAMMQGVELAAQQSFAESGEQVHTYTHLSHLYAQGASVYTTFVYRLSGDYDTDLARWTSLKARVSETIVRL
;
A
#
# COMPACT_ATOMS: atom_id res chain seq x y z
N THR A 1 -13.53 -6.03 24.84
CA THR A 1 -12.66 -7.07 24.26
C THR A 1 -12.75 -7.00 22.74
N TYR A 2 -11.61 -6.95 22.02
CA TYR A 2 -11.57 -6.72 20.56
C TYR A 2 -11.96 -7.93 19.68
N ARG A 3 -12.57 -8.99 20.24
CA ARG A 3 -13.09 -10.18 19.53
C ARG A 3 -12.09 -10.88 18.57
N GLY A 4 -10.80 -10.88 18.90
CA GLY A 4 -9.81 -11.63 18.12
C GLY A 4 -10.08 -13.14 18.14
N VAL A 5 -9.96 -13.79 16.97
CA VAL A 5 -10.13 -15.25 16.82
C VAL A 5 -8.77 -15.86 16.50
N HIS A 6 -8.36 -16.87 17.29
CA HIS A 6 -7.12 -17.59 17.05
C HIS A 6 -7.26 -18.53 15.85
N ILE A 7 -6.44 -18.34 14.83
CA ILE A 7 -6.48 -19.10 13.56
C ILE A 7 -5.35 -20.14 13.42
N GLY A 8 -4.64 -20.43 14.52
CA GLY A 8 -3.47 -21.32 14.48
C GLY A 8 -2.19 -20.64 13.97
N LYS A 9 -1.14 -21.44 13.77
CA LYS A 9 0.21 -20.94 13.42
C LYS A 9 0.49 -20.92 11.92
N THR A 10 -0.31 -21.63 11.12
CA THR A 10 -0.03 -21.89 9.70
C THR A 10 0.17 -20.61 8.89
N MET A 11 -0.66 -19.58 9.10
CA MET A 11 -0.54 -18.31 8.40
C MET A 11 0.76 -17.57 8.73
N GLY A 12 1.14 -17.54 10.01
CA GLY A 12 2.39 -16.94 10.46
C GLY A 12 3.63 -17.67 9.91
N GLU A 13 3.62 -19.00 9.89
CA GLU A 13 4.72 -19.79 9.33
C GLU A 13 4.85 -19.62 7.82
N LYS A 14 3.72 -19.61 7.09
CA LYS A 14 3.72 -19.32 5.64
C LYS A 14 4.23 -17.92 5.34
N TRP A 15 3.78 -16.92 6.09
CA TRP A 15 4.29 -15.56 5.97
C TRP A 15 5.81 -15.52 6.23
N LYS A 16 6.29 -16.18 7.29
CA LYS A 16 7.73 -16.22 7.62
C LYS A 16 8.58 -16.86 6.53
N GLN A 17 8.08 -17.93 5.90
CA GLN A 17 8.73 -18.59 4.75
C GLN A 17 8.74 -17.69 3.51
N GLY A 18 7.68 -16.92 3.29
CA GLY A 18 7.47 -16.09 2.10
C GLY A 18 7.94 -14.64 2.19
N ARG A 19 8.25 -14.12 3.38
CA ARG A 19 8.44 -12.67 3.62
C ARG A 19 9.51 -11.99 2.76
N PHE A 20 10.49 -12.75 2.28
CA PHE A 20 11.55 -12.25 1.39
C PHE A 20 11.26 -12.46 -0.10
N ARG A 21 10.15 -13.14 -0.44
CA ARG A 21 9.80 -13.46 -1.82
C ARG A 21 9.04 -12.34 -2.53
N ASN A 22 8.45 -11.41 -1.79
CA ASN A 22 7.63 -10.33 -2.34
C ASN A 22 8.39 -9.46 -3.36
N VAL A 23 9.69 -9.24 -3.16
CA VAL A 23 10.54 -8.50 -4.11
C VAL A 23 10.68 -9.20 -5.48
N TYR A 24 10.60 -10.53 -5.52
CA TYR A 24 10.61 -11.30 -6.78
C TYR A 24 9.24 -11.29 -7.47
N LEU A 25 8.17 -11.26 -6.67
CA LEU A 25 6.81 -11.12 -7.20
C LEU A 25 6.65 -9.79 -7.95
N ARG A 26 7.28 -8.70 -7.49
CA ARG A 26 7.33 -7.43 -8.21
C ARG A 26 7.84 -7.57 -9.64
N ASN A 27 8.97 -8.25 -9.83
CA ASN A 27 9.55 -8.41 -11.16
C ASN A 27 8.66 -9.28 -12.06
N THR A 28 8.02 -10.30 -11.51
CA THR A 28 7.08 -11.15 -12.25
C THR A 28 5.85 -10.34 -12.68
N LEU A 29 5.29 -9.54 -11.78
CA LEU A 29 4.14 -8.68 -12.09
C LEU A 29 4.50 -7.60 -13.13
N TRP A 30 5.72 -7.05 -13.09
CA TRP A 30 6.22 -6.16 -14.14
C TRP A 30 6.19 -6.84 -15.50
N GLN A 31 6.72 -8.06 -15.62
CA GLN A 31 6.69 -8.82 -16.88
C GLN A 31 5.27 -9.07 -17.41
N HIS A 32 4.27 -9.03 -16.53
CA HIS A 32 2.86 -9.14 -16.88
C HIS A 32 2.13 -7.79 -16.99
N GLY A 33 2.86 -6.67 -17.04
CA GLY A 33 2.28 -5.33 -17.27
C GLY A 33 1.72 -4.66 -16.00
N TYR A 34 2.20 -5.03 -14.82
CA TYR A 34 1.80 -4.41 -13.55
C TYR A 34 2.98 -3.76 -12.83
N ALA A 35 2.76 -2.57 -12.29
CA ALA A 35 3.68 -1.93 -11.36
C ALA A 35 3.27 -2.19 -9.91
N ILE A 36 4.28 -2.23 -9.03
CA ILE A 36 4.11 -2.30 -7.58
C ILE A 36 5.01 -1.26 -6.95
N ASP A 37 4.44 -0.42 -6.10
CA ASP A 37 5.18 0.53 -5.27
C ASP A 37 4.55 0.61 -3.88
N THR A 38 5.20 1.33 -2.97
CA THR A 38 4.83 1.41 -1.56
C THR A 38 4.97 2.85 -1.04
N VAL A 39 4.27 3.15 0.05
CA VAL A 39 4.57 4.26 0.94
C VAL A 39 4.46 3.79 2.38
N GLU A 40 5.24 4.41 3.26
CA GLU A 40 5.22 4.15 4.69
C GLU A 40 5.26 5.48 5.44
N THR A 41 4.53 5.56 6.54
CA THR A 41 4.60 6.68 7.49
C THR A 41 4.30 6.20 8.90
N ALA A 42 4.66 6.97 9.92
CA ALA A 42 4.29 6.71 11.31
C ALA A 42 3.30 7.78 11.81
N CYS A 43 2.29 7.36 12.57
CA CYS A 43 1.32 8.28 13.15
C CYS A 43 0.78 7.77 14.49
N ASP A 44 0.29 8.70 15.31
CA ASP A 44 -0.30 8.42 16.61
C ASP A 44 -1.58 7.59 16.51
N TRP A 45 -1.90 6.82 17.55
CA TRP A 45 -3.06 5.91 17.56
C TRP A 45 -4.38 6.50 17.07
N PRO A 46 -4.78 7.74 17.44
CA PRO A 46 -6.03 8.33 16.97
C PRO A 46 -6.08 8.51 15.44
N LYS A 47 -4.92 8.62 14.78
CA LYS A 47 -4.80 8.88 13.35
C LYS A 47 -4.65 7.62 12.52
N VAL A 48 -4.21 6.49 13.08
CA VAL A 48 -3.88 5.26 12.33
C VAL A 48 -4.98 4.85 11.35
N ARG A 49 -6.24 4.78 11.80
CA ARG A 49 -7.35 4.40 10.91
C ARG A 49 -7.57 5.40 9.78
N ALA A 50 -7.56 6.69 10.11
CA ALA A 50 -7.75 7.76 9.12
C ALA A 50 -6.60 7.78 8.12
N MET A 51 -5.36 7.53 8.57
CA MET A 51 -4.18 7.44 7.73
C MET A 51 -4.29 6.27 6.74
N MET A 52 -4.63 5.07 7.21
CA MET A 52 -4.85 3.90 6.35
C MET A 52 -5.89 4.19 5.27
N GLN A 53 -7.09 4.62 5.67
CA GLN A 53 -8.20 4.87 4.76
C GLN A 53 -7.92 6.04 3.81
N GLY A 54 -7.26 7.09 4.30
CA GLY A 54 -6.91 8.27 3.54
C GLY A 54 -5.91 7.95 2.42
N VAL A 55 -4.85 7.21 2.73
CA VAL A 55 -3.84 6.81 1.74
C VAL A 55 -4.44 5.89 0.68
N GLU A 56 -5.25 4.90 1.08
CA GLU A 56 -5.92 4.00 0.13
C GLU A 56 -6.89 4.76 -0.79
N LEU A 57 -7.70 5.67 -0.24
CA LEU A 57 -8.62 6.48 -1.01
C LEU A 57 -7.90 7.43 -1.96
N ALA A 58 -6.84 8.11 -1.51
CA ALA A 58 -6.06 9.02 -2.33
C ALA A 58 -5.43 8.32 -3.54
N ALA A 59 -4.94 7.10 -3.36
CA ALA A 59 -4.45 6.27 -4.45
C ALA A 59 -5.57 5.86 -5.43
N GLN A 60 -6.72 5.42 -4.91
CA GLN A 60 -7.87 5.07 -5.77
C GLN A 60 -8.33 6.27 -6.62
N GLN A 61 -8.39 7.45 -6.01
CA GLN A 61 -8.75 8.69 -6.71
C GLN A 61 -7.72 9.08 -7.78
N SER A 62 -6.42 8.90 -7.52
CA SER A 62 -5.37 9.23 -8.50
C SER A 62 -5.48 8.41 -9.78
N PHE A 63 -5.91 7.14 -9.68
CA PHE A 63 -6.08 6.27 -10.86
C PHE A 63 -7.44 6.45 -11.54
N ALA A 64 -8.49 6.79 -10.78
CA ALA A 64 -9.82 7.04 -11.32
C ALA A 64 -9.84 8.18 -12.36
N GLU A 65 -8.98 9.20 -12.21
CA GLU A 65 -8.81 10.30 -13.18
C GLU A 65 -8.36 9.83 -14.56
N SER A 66 -7.70 8.67 -14.63
CA SER A 66 -7.25 8.05 -15.88
C SER A 66 -8.12 6.86 -16.31
N GLY A 67 -9.27 6.65 -15.66
CA GLY A 67 -10.17 5.52 -15.93
C GLY A 67 -9.61 4.16 -15.51
N GLU A 68 -8.60 4.13 -14.63
CA GLU A 68 -7.92 2.91 -14.17
C GLU A 68 -8.25 2.60 -12.71
N GLN A 69 -7.87 1.39 -12.30
CA GLN A 69 -7.98 0.94 -10.92
C GLN A 69 -6.58 0.65 -10.34
N VAL A 70 -6.46 0.85 -9.03
CA VAL A 70 -5.29 0.47 -8.24
C VAL A 70 -5.75 -0.41 -7.09
N HIS A 71 -5.08 -1.55 -6.92
CA HIS A 71 -5.24 -2.38 -5.75
C HIS A 71 -4.35 -1.84 -4.62
N THR A 72 -4.96 -1.56 -3.48
CA THR A 72 -4.28 -1.03 -2.29
C THR A 72 -4.40 -2.00 -1.13
N TYR A 73 -3.30 -2.24 -0.44
CA TYR A 73 -3.28 -3.03 0.79
C TYR A 73 -2.38 -2.37 1.84
N THR A 74 -2.93 -2.13 3.02
CA THR A 74 -2.21 -1.52 4.14
C THR A 74 -2.04 -2.48 5.30
N HIS A 75 -0.84 -2.48 5.90
CA HIS A 75 -0.56 -3.20 7.14
C HIS A 75 0.20 -2.32 8.14
N LEU A 76 0.09 -2.65 9.42
CA LEU A 76 0.89 -2.01 10.46
C LEU A 76 2.22 -2.77 10.58
N SER A 77 3.32 -2.14 10.16
CA SER A 77 4.64 -2.80 10.11
C SER A 77 5.29 -2.84 11.50
N HIS A 78 5.11 -1.79 12.30
CA HIS A 78 5.65 -1.63 13.65
C HIS A 78 4.64 -0.93 14.55
N LEU A 79 4.64 -1.31 15.83
CA LEU A 79 3.80 -0.70 16.85
C LEU A 79 4.69 -0.01 17.89
N TYR A 80 4.26 1.15 18.34
CA TYR A 80 4.91 1.98 19.36
C TYR A 80 3.93 2.29 20.48
N ALA A 81 4.42 2.79 21.62
CA ALA A 81 3.53 3.20 22.71
C ALA A 81 2.51 4.27 22.25
N GLN A 82 2.97 5.23 21.45
CA GLN A 82 2.18 6.40 21.01
C GLN A 82 1.43 6.17 19.68
N GLY A 83 1.81 5.16 18.88
CA GLY A 83 1.26 5.01 17.54
C GLY A 83 1.77 3.78 16.78
N ALA A 84 1.68 3.82 15.45
CA ALA A 84 2.12 2.73 14.59
C ALA A 84 2.73 3.25 13.29
N SER A 85 3.59 2.42 12.69
CA SER A 85 3.96 2.56 11.29
C SER A 85 2.88 1.97 10.40
N VAL A 86 2.39 2.75 9.44
CA VAL A 86 1.35 2.43 8.46
C VAL A 86 2.03 2.25 7.10
N TYR A 87 2.01 1.04 6.57
CA TYR A 87 2.69 0.65 5.33
C TYR A 87 1.68 0.24 4.26
N THR A 88 1.60 1.00 3.18
CA THR A 88 0.67 0.75 2.08
C THR A 88 1.42 0.25 0.85
N THR A 89 0.93 -0.83 0.24
CA THR A 89 1.37 -1.35 -1.05
C THR A 89 0.32 -1.06 -2.12
N PHE A 90 0.76 -0.62 -3.29
CA PHE A 90 -0.05 -0.34 -4.47
C PHE A 90 0.29 -1.33 -5.57
N VAL A 91 -0.71 -1.86 -6.27
CA VAL A 91 -0.54 -2.66 -7.49
C VAL A 91 -1.48 -2.12 -8.56
N TYR A 92 -0.94 -1.74 -9.72
CA TYR A 92 -1.73 -1.16 -10.81
C TYR A 92 -1.18 -1.57 -12.17
N ARG A 93 -2.04 -1.51 -13.18
CA ARG A 93 -1.70 -1.87 -14.56
C ARG A 93 -0.93 -0.74 -15.23
N LEU A 94 0.12 -1.09 -15.95
CA LEU A 94 0.89 -0.19 -16.82
C LEU A 94 0.11 0.06 -18.12
N SER A 95 0.20 1.27 -18.67
CA SER A 95 -0.34 1.58 -20.00
C SER A 95 0.55 0.99 -21.11
N GLY A 96 1.84 0.77 -20.82
CA GLY A 96 2.84 0.41 -21.82
C GLY A 96 3.52 1.62 -22.47
N ASP A 97 3.14 2.83 -22.06
CA ASP A 97 3.73 4.09 -22.47
C ASP A 97 4.44 4.78 -21.29
N TYR A 98 5.73 5.07 -21.45
CA TYR A 98 6.58 5.58 -20.38
C TYR A 98 6.06 6.90 -19.79
N ASP A 99 5.69 7.86 -20.64
CA ASP A 99 5.27 9.19 -20.17
C ASP A 99 3.94 9.12 -19.42
N THR A 100 3.00 8.30 -19.92
CA THR A 100 1.72 8.03 -19.24
C THR A 100 1.94 7.35 -17.89
N ASP A 101 2.77 6.31 -17.84
CA ASP A 101 3.02 5.54 -16.61
C ASP A 101 3.77 6.38 -15.57
N LEU A 102 4.72 7.21 -16.00
CA LEU A 102 5.42 8.15 -15.12
C LEU A 102 4.47 9.23 -14.57
N ALA A 103 3.59 9.78 -15.41
CA ALA A 103 2.60 10.77 -14.98
C ALA A 103 1.61 10.18 -13.96
N ARG A 104 1.12 8.95 -14.20
CA ARG A 104 0.25 8.22 -13.25
C ARG A 104 0.95 7.97 -11.92
N TRP A 105 2.20 7.50 -11.94
CA TRP A 105 2.98 7.29 -10.73
C TRP A 105 3.26 8.60 -9.98
N THR A 106 3.60 9.67 -10.69
CA THR A 106 3.85 10.99 -10.08
C THR A 106 2.58 11.51 -9.39
N SER A 107 1.42 11.43 -10.05
CA SER A 107 0.13 11.80 -9.47
C SER A 107 -0.20 10.96 -8.22
N LEU A 108 -0.01 9.64 -8.30
CA LEU A 108 -0.17 8.74 -7.15
C LEU A 108 0.68 9.19 -5.97
N LYS A 109 2.00 9.34 -6.17
CA LYS A 109 2.94 9.67 -5.09
C LYS A 109 2.70 11.05 -4.51
N ALA A 110 2.36 12.04 -5.33
CA ALA A 110 2.01 13.37 -4.85
C ALA A 110 0.78 13.33 -3.92
N ARG A 111 -0.33 12.73 -4.38
CA ARG A 111 -1.60 12.70 -3.63
C ARG A 111 -1.53 11.92 -2.33
N VAL A 112 -0.87 10.75 -2.35
CA VAL A 112 -0.71 9.96 -1.12
C VAL A 112 0.22 10.66 -0.13
N SER A 113 1.28 11.32 -0.61
CA SER A 113 2.21 12.07 0.27
C SER A 113 1.54 13.30 0.87
N GLU A 114 0.76 14.05 0.09
CA GLU A 114 -0.03 15.18 0.59
C GLU A 114 -1.04 14.71 1.66
N THR A 115 -1.69 13.57 1.42
CA THR A 115 -2.61 12.98 2.40
C THR A 115 -1.90 12.60 3.70
N ILE A 116 -0.69 12.03 3.61
CA ILE A 116 0.14 11.70 4.78
C ILE A 116 0.50 12.96 5.57
N VAL A 117 0.88 14.05 4.91
CA VAL A 117 1.26 15.30 5.59
C VAL A 117 0.06 15.99 6.23
N ARG A 118 -1.11 15.90 5.60
CA ARG A 118 -2.35 16.53 6.08
C ARG A 118 -2.96 15.83 7.30
N LEU A 119 -2.82 14.50 7.39
CA LEU A 119 -3.45 13.68 8.44
C LEU A 119 -2.57 13.53 9.67
#